data_AF-A0A7C4D8D1-F1
#
_entry.id   AF-A0A7C4D8D1-F1
#
_cell.length_a   1.000
_cell.length_b   1.000
_cell.length_c   1.000
_cell.angle_alpha   90.00
_cell.angle_beta   90.00
_cell.angle_gamma   90.00
#
_symmetry.space_group_name_H-M   'P 1'
#
loop_
_entity.id
_entity.type
_entity.pdbx_description
1 polymer ?
#
loop_
_entity_poly.entity_id
_entity_poly.type
_entity_poly.pdbx_seq_one_letter_code
_entity_poly.pdbx_strand_id
1 'polypeptide(L)'
;MLSKKTSLIMLSLILCLLLSMPITVLAGLYDPWVKFPSPTDRLLESVHLSDSNLGYAVGDGKIVLKWDGNSWSIVTIPDSVVSVYTTLTDVFCLSENDVWVVGFEYSPRSIGIILHWDGSAWHLVHSIQSNWLYSIYMVSANDGWVVGGNGTILRWNGVSWSSVSSPTSAHLKSVHMLSLSDGWAVGEHEKDNPMLGAVTLHWDGSTWTKHYISLASFLNSVFMVSSNDVWAVGSVSIYHWDGTTWEQSSFLWPAYSVNLQEIYMVSNNDGWIVGGYEPHIFHWDGSTPTPVWSIEPLGRHGMLFGLHMVSSKDGWAVGHSGFIFRHFITDNDGDGMSDDWEKENGLDPNNPNDRNSDPDGDGLSNFREFVVGSNPRNPDTDGDGISDGAEVNAGSNPLAAPSMVGGYIVYPTSIANVEVQQKLIQFAPYLTAVVVLGTLYKLLRKKKG
;
A
#
# COMPACT_ATOMS: atom_id res chain seq x y z
N MET A 1 -2.43 55.28 8.98
CA MET A 1 -1.34 54.74 9.81
C MET A 1 -1.71 53.50 10.62
N LEU A 2 -2.99 53.22 10.90
CA LEU A 2 -3.38 52.00 11.63
C LEU A 2 -3.22 50.69 10.82
N SER A 3 -3.31 50.68 9.48
CA SER A 3 -3.25 49.42 8.71
C SER A 3 -1.85 48.80 8.59
N LYS A 4 -0.78 49.60 8.64
CA LYS A 4 0.60 49.09 8.58
C LYS A 4 1.05 48.44 9.90
N LYS A 5 0.54 48.91 11.05
CA LYS A 5 0.85 48.31 12.36
C LYS A 5 0.15 46.95 12.54
N THR A 6 -1.09 46.80 12.09
CA THR A 6 -1.79 45.50 12.15
C THR A 6 -1.14 44.46 11.23
N SER A 7 -0.63 44.89 10.08
CA SER A 7 0.05 43.99 9.13
C SER A 7 1.42 43.52 9.64
N LEU A 8 2.18 44.36 10.34
CA LEU A 8 3.44 43.95 10.98
C LEU A 8 3.22 43.01 12.18
N ILE A 9 2.15 43.23 12.95
CA ILE A 9 1.80 42.36 14.09
C ILE A 9 1.34 40.99 13.58
N MET A 10 0.56 40.95 12.49
CA MET A 10 0.14 39.69 11.88
C MET A 10 1.33 38.94 11.25
N LEU A 11 2.27 39.64 10.61
CA LEU A 11 3.48 39.03 10.06
C LEU A 11 4.40 38.49 11.17
N SER A 12 4.50 39.19 12.30
CA SER A 12 5.29 38.76 13.47
C SER A 12 4.64 37.56 14.20
N LEU A 13 3.30 37.51 14.27
CA LEU A 13 2.56 36.36 14.81
C LEU A 13 2.70 35.13 13.91
N ILE A 14 2.66 35.30 12.59
CA ILE A 14 2.90 34.21 11.62
C ILE A 14 4.35 33.72 11.71
N LEU A 15 5.32 34.62 11.84
CA LEU A 15 6.73 34.24 12.00
C LEU A 15 6.99 33.56 13.36
N CYS A 16 6.34 34.00 14.45
CA CYS A 16 6.40 33.32 15.75
C CYS A 16 5.72 31.95 15.73
N LEU A 17 4.61 31.79 15.00
CA LEU A 17 3.94 30.49 14.80
C LEU A 17 4.79 29.52 13.97
N LEU A 18 5.55 30.02 13.00
CA LEU A 18 6.49 29.21 12.20
C LEU A 18 7.77 28.86 12.98
N LEU A 19 8.21 29.73 13.91
CA LEU A 19 9.37 29.50 14.77
C LEU A 19 9.06 28.72 16.06
N SER A 20 7.77 28.49 16.38
CA SER A 20 7.32 27.69 17.52
C SER A 20 6.86 26.29 17.15
N MET A 21 6.86 25.94 15.86
CA MET A 21 6.75 24.55 15.44
C MET A 21 8.05 23.83 15.80
N PRO A 22 7.99 22.66 16.45
CA PRO A 22 9.19 21.87 16.70
C PRO A 22 9.89 21.60 15.36
N ILE A 23 11.22 21.68 15.36
CA ILE A 23 12.11 21.49 14.21
C ILE A 23 12.16 19.99 13.84
N THR A 24 11.00 19.34 13.69
CA THR A 24 10.86 17.93 13.30
C THR A 24 10.07 17.74 12.01
N VAL A 25 9.65 18.81 11.32
CA VAL A 25 8.83 18.71 10.08
C VAL A 25 9.65 18.89 8.80
N LEU A 26 10.98 18.76 8.85
CA LEU A 26 11.85 18.91 7.66
C LEU A 26 12.95 17.84 7.53
N ALA A 27 12.83 16.72 8.23
CA ALA A 27 13.59 15.50 7.95
C ALA A 27 12.59 14.40 7.56
N GLY A 28 12.68 13.86 6.33
CA GLY A 28 11.88 12.70 5.90
C GLY A 28 10.96 12.91 4.69
N LEU A 29 11.49 13.39 3.55
CA LEU A 29 10.81 13.32 2.25
C LEU A 29 11.42 12.19 1.39
N TYR A 30 11.64 11.03 1.99
CA TYR A 30 11.78 9.78 1.25
C TYR A 30 10.49 9.02 1.52
N ASP A 31 9.65 8.85 0.49
CA ASP A 31 8.52 7.92 0.55
C ASP A 31 9.11 6.54 0.21
N PRO A 32 9.30 5.65 1.20
CA PRO A 32 9.93 4.37 0.95
C PRO A 32 9.02 3.42 0.18
N TRP A 33 7.75 3.79 -0.04
CA TRP A 33 6.79 3.03 -0.81
C TRP A 33 6.65 3.56 -2.23
N VAL A 34 7.11 2.77 -3.19
CA VAL A 34 6.99 3.11 -4.61
C VAL A 34 5.87 2.31 -5.23
N LYS A 35 5.04 2.96 -6.06
CA LYS A 35 4.03 2.28 -6.86
C LYS A 35 4.74 1.32 -7.83
N PHE A 36 4.42 0.04 -7.73
CA PHE A 36 5.01 -1.01 -8.52
C PHE A 36 4.07 -1.40 -9.69
N PRO A 37 4.61 -1.80 -10.87
CA PRO A 37 3.79 -2.27 -11.97
C PRO A 37 2.88 -3.44 -11.57
N SER A 38 1.60 -3.33 -11.94
CA SER A 38 0.60 -4.37 -11.69
C SER A 38 0.09 -4.94 -13.01
N PRO A 39 -0.01 -6.27 -13.15
CA PRO A 39 -0.55 -6.92 -14.35
C PRO A 39 -2.08 -6.92 -14.41
N THR A 40 -2.76 -6.28 -13.44
CA THR A 40 -4.22 -6.31 -13.30
C THR A 40 -4.75 -4.98 -12.79
N ASP A 41 -6.03 -4.69 -13.07
CA ASP A 41 -6.80 -3.60 -12.48
C ASP A 41 -7.83 -4.09 -11.45
N ARG A 42 -7.78 -5.38 -11.11
CA ARG A 42 -8.63 -6.03 -10.11
C ARG A 42 -8.28 -5.61 -8.68
N LEU A 43 -9.26 -5.67 -7.79
CA LEU A 43 -9.03 -5.43 -6.36
C LEU A 43 -8.16 -6.56 -5.81
N LEU A 44 -7.07 -6.20 -5.14
CA LEU A 44 -6.22 -7.13 -4.38
C LEU A 44 -6.54 -6.99 -2.88
N GLU A 45 -6.90 -8.10 -2.24
CA GLU A 45 -7.33 -8.18 -0.84
C GLU A 45 -6.16 -8.48 0.10
N SER A 46 -5.23 -9.36 -0.31
CA SER A 46 -4.12 -9.81 0.53
C SER A 46 -2.86 -10.07 -0.30
N VAL A 47 -1.71 -9.92 0.35
CA VAL A 47 -0.39 -10.24 -0.17
C VAL A 47 0.41 -10.95 0.91
N HIS A 48 1.16 -11.98 0.53
CA HIS A 48 2.06 -12.69 1.43
C HIS A 48 3.31 -13.13 0.69
N LEU A 49 4.47 -12.95 1.31
CA LEU A 49 5.75 -13.38 0.78
C LEU A 49 6.34 -14.49 1.66
N SER A 50 6.95 -15.50 1.07
CA SER A 50 7.80 -16.41 1.85
C SER A 50 9.19 -15.80 2.07
N ASP A 51 9.64 -14.99 1.12
CA ASP A 51 10.91 -14.26 1.12
C ASP A 51 10.88 -13.16 0.04
N SER A 52 11.96 -12.38 -0.09
CA SER A 52 12.05 -11.27 -1.05
C SER A 52 11.89 -11.65 -2.52
N ASN A 53 12.00 -12.94 -2.88
CA ASN A 53 11.94 -13.45 -4.25
C ASN A 53 10.68 -14.28 -4.53
N LEU A 54 9.84 -14.53 -3.54
CA LEU A 54 8.66 -15.36 -3.73
C LEU A 54 7.49 -14.85 -2.89
N GLY A 55 6.38 -14.57 -3.58
CA GLY A 55 5.16 -14.12 -2.96
C GLY A 55 3.94 -14.27 -3.83
N TYR A 56 2.78 -14.12 -3.20
CA TYR A 56 1.50 -14.19 -3.86
C TYR A 56 0.61 -13.04 -3.39
N ALA A 57 -0.18 -12.50 -4.30
CA ALA A 57 -1.25 -11.55 -4.00
C ALA A 57 -2.56 -12.08 -4.59
N VAL A 58 -3.66 -11.92 -3.86
CA VAL A 58 -4.96 -12.47 -4.23
C VAL A 58 -6.06 -11.43 -4.08
N GLY A 59 -7.19 -11.63 -4.75
CA GLY A 59 -8.32 -10.72 -4.61
C GLY A 59 -9.58 -11.11 -5.37
N ASP A 60 -10.29 -10.11 -5.91
CA ASP A 60 -11.60 -10.29 -6.51
C ASP A 60 -11.57 -11.03 -7.85
N GLY A 61 -12.64 -11.77 -8.14
CA GLY A 61 -12.78 -12.54 -9.38
C GLY A 61 -11.67 -13.56 -9.58
N LYS A 62 -11.32 -14.27 -8.50
CA LYS A 62 -10.30 -15.32 -8.39
C LYS A 62 -8.91 -14.94 -8.92
N ILE A 63 -8.56 -13.65 -8.86
CA ILE A 63 -7.25 -13.19 -9.28
C ILE A 63 -6.17 -13.69 -8.32
N VAL A 64 -5.10 -14.26 -8.89
CA VAL A 64 -3.88 -14.62 -8.16
C VAL A 64 -2.71 -14.08 -8.94
N LEU A 65 -1.85 -13.33 -8.28
CA LEU A 65 -0.57 -12.87 -8.79
C LEU A 65 0.55 -13.65 -8.08
N LYS A 66 1.61 -14.01 -8.81
CA LYS A 66 2.85 -14.56 -8.28
C LYS A 66 3.99 -13.58 -8.52
N TRP A 67 4.75 -13.31 -7.47
CA TRP A 67 6.03 -12.63 -7.48
C TRP A 67 7.15 -13.66 -7.62
N ASP A 68 8.09 -13.42 -8.53
CA ASP A 68 9.23 -14.29 -8.83
C ASP A 68 10.60 -13.66 -8.52
N GLY A 69 10.62 -12.54 -7.80
CA GLY A 69 11.82 -11.74 -7.54
C GLY A 69 12.05 -10.61 -8.53
N ASN A 70 11.38 -10.64 -9.69
CA ASN A 70 11.53 -9.62 -10.73
C ASN A 70 10.20 -8.94 -11.07
N SER A 71 9.12 -9.71 -11.23
CA SER A 71 7.83 -9.18 -11.68
C SER A 71 6.63 -9.93 -11.11
N TRP A 72 5.49 -9.23 -11.05
CA TRP A 72 4.20 -9.83 -10.76
C TRP A 72 3.58 -10.40 -12.04
N SER A 73 3.21 -11.67 -12.02
CA SER A 73 2.54 -12.36 -13.13
C SER A 73 1.23 -13.01 -12.68
N ILE A 74 0.23 -13.05 -13.56
CA ILE A 74 -1.07 -13.68 -13.24
C ILE A 74 -0.93 -15.20 -13.29
N VAL A 75 -1.34 -15.88 -12.21
CA VAL A 75 -1.50 -17.34 -12.15
C VAL A 75 -2.99 -17.66 -12.21
N THR A 76 -3.39 -18.47 -13.19
CA THR A 76 -4.81 -18.73 -13.46
C THR A 76 -5.34 -19.89 -12.61
N ILE A 77 -6.49 -19.68 -11.95
CA ILE A 77 -7.30 -20.77 -11.39
C ILE A 77 -8.37 -21.19 -12.41
N PRO A 78 -8.38 -22.46 -12.88
CA PRO A 78 -9.37 -22.93 -13.85
C PRO A 78 -10.82 -22.79 -13.34
N ASP A 79 -11.78 -22.53 -14.24
CA ASP A 79 -13.22 -22.49 -13.91
C ASP A 79 -13.76 -23.81 -13.35
N SER A 80 -13.06 -24.92 -13.60
CA SER A 80 -13.37 -26.22 -13.03
C SER A 80 -13.02 -26.34 -11.54
N VAL A 81 -12.21 -25.42 -11.01
CA VAL A 81 -11.80 -25.39 -9.59
C VAL A 81 -12.75 -24.50 -8.81
N VAL A 82 -12.90 -23.24 -9.22
CA VAL A 82 -13.84 -22.27 -8.65
C VAL A 82 -14.34 -21.29 -9.72
N SER A 83 -15.53 -20.72 -9.50
CA SER A 83 -16.14 -19.81 -10.47
C SER A 83 -15.47 -18.44 -10.49
N VAL A 84 -15.72 -17.69 -11.56
CA VAL A 84 -15.28 -16.29 -11.74
C VAL A 84 -15.88 -15.31 -10.71
N TYR A 85 -16.88 -15.72 -9.92
CA TYR A 85 -17.50 -14.89 -8.88
C TYR A 85 -16.87 -15.08 -7.49
N THR A 86 -15.74 -15.78 -7.44
CA THR A 86 -15.00 -16.02 -6.21
C THR A 86 -14.19 -14.80 -5.83
N THR A 87 -14.25 -14.39 -4.56
CA THR A 87 -13.32 -13.43 -3.97
C THR A 87 -12.35 -14.20 -3.07
N LEU A 88 -11.06 -14.02 -3.30
CA LEU A 88 -10.00 -14.58 -2.47
C LEU A 88 -9.60 -13.51 -1.45
N THR A 89 -9.78 -13.81 -0.16
CA THR A 89 -9.65 -12.81 0.91
C THR A 89 -8.29 -12.81 1.57
N ASP A 90 -7.61 -13.96 1.60
CA ASP A 90 -6.31 -14.07 2.25
C ASP A 90 -5.46 -15.20 1.64
N VAL A 91 -4.15 -15.02 1.69
CA VAL A 91 -3.15 -15.93 1.12
C VAL A 91 -2.00 -16.14 2.08
N PHE A 92 -1.53 -17.38 2.19
CA PHE A 92 -0.33 -17.73 2.93
C PHE A 92 0.60 -18.57 2.06
N CYS A 93 1.81 -18.06 1.84
CA CYS A 93 2.84 -18.73 1.03
C CYS A 93 3.90 -19.36 1.94
N LEU A 94 3.90 -20.69 2.04
CA LEU A 94 4.96 -21.43 2.75
C LEU A 94 6.18 -21.65 1.86
N SER A 95 5.94 -21.95 0.57
CA SER A 95 6.98 -22.18 -0.44
C SER A 95 6.39 -22.08 -1.84
N GLU A 96 7.23 -22.23 -2.88
CA GLU A 96 6.80 -22.15 -4.27
C GLU A 96 5.70 -23.17 -4.62
N ASN A 97 5.68 -24.29 -3.91
CA ASN A 97 4.80 -25.43 -4.16
C ASN A 97 3.82 -25.70 -2.99
N ASP A 98 3.70 -24.75 -2.06
CA ASP A 98 2.80 -24.89 -0.91
C ASP A 98 2.22 -23.52 -0.56
N VAL A 99 1.11 -23.20 -1.22
CA VAL A 99 0.41 -21.92 -1.05
C VAL A 99 -1.05 -22.20 -0.76
N TRP A 100 -1.55 -21.56 0.29
CA TRP A 100 -2.93 -21.69 0.74
C TRP A 100 -3.67 -20.38 0.55
N VAL A 101 -4.90 -20.47 0.04
CA VAL A 101 -5.75 -19.30 -0.18
C VAL A 101 -7.13 -19.59 0.37
N VAL A 102 -7.72 -18.60 1.03
CA VAL A 102 -9.11 -18.66 1.48
C VAL A 102 -9.94 -17.57 0.84
N GLY A 103 -11.25 -17.76 0.88
CA GLY A 103 -12.18 -16.76 0.41
C GLY A 103 -13.59 -17.28 0.36
N PHE A 104 -14.39 -16.71 -0.53
CA PHE A 104 -15.79 -17.08 -0.68
C PHE A 104 -16.31 -16.94 -2.10
N GLU A 105 -17.41 -17.64 -2.37
CA GLU A 105 -18.16 -17.57 -3.63
C GLU A 105 -19.61 -17.10 -3.39
N TYR A 106 -20.08 -16.19 -4.25
CA TYR A 106 -21.47 -15.74 -4.28
C TYR A 106 -22.35 -16.63 -5.17
N SER A 107 -22.88 -17.75 -4.65
CA SER A 107 -23.85 -18.57 -5.42
C SER A 107 -24.61 -19.59 -4.57
N PRO A 108 -25.94 -19.76 -4.77
CA PRO A 108 -27.04 -19.10 -4.02
C PRO A 108 -26.96 -19.16 -2.48
N ARG A 109 -25.94 -19.80 -1.90
CA ARG A 109 -25.60 -19.77 -0.48
C ARG A 109 -24.16 -19.27 -0.41
N SER A 110 -23.86 -18.35 0.51
CA SER A 110 -22.48 -17.94 0.77
C SER A 110 -21.59 -19.15 1.05
N ILE A 111 -20.67 -19.52 0.15
CA ILE A 111 -19.77 -20.66 0.34
C ILE A 111 -18.39 -20.13 0.66
N GLY A 112 -17.80 -20.62 1.74
CA GLY A 112 -16.41 -20.38 2.10
C GLY A 112 -15.54 -21.46 1.45
N ILE A 113 -14.40 -21.07 0.91
CA ILE A 113 -13.51 -21.97 0.15
C ILE A 113 -12.09 -21.94 0.70
N ILE A 114 -11.40 -23.09 0.60
CA ILE A 114 -9.97 -23.20 0.82
C ILE A 114 -9.36 -23.81 -0.45
N LEU A 115 -8.38 -23.12 -1.02
CA LEU A 115 -7.61 -23.55 -2.18
C LEU A 115 -6.18 -23.86 -1.75
N HIS A 116 -5.58 -24.85 -2.42
CA HIS A 116 -4.18 -25.23 -2.24
C HIS A 116 -3.46 -25.31 -3.59
N TRP A 117 -2.29 -24.69 -3.67
CA TRP A 117 -1.37 -24.81 -4.80
C TRP A 117 -0.26 -25.80 -4.45
N ASP A 118 -0.10 -26.81 -5.29
CA ASP A 118 0.88 -27.90 -5.09
C ASP A 118 2.18 -27.73 -5.90
N GLY A 119 2.40 -26.58 -6.52
CA GLY A 119 3.50 -26.34 -7.47
C GLY A 119 3.12 -26.55 -8.93
N SER A 120 1.98 -27.17 -9.21
CA SER A 120 1.54 -27.50 -10.57
C SER A 120 0.10 -27.08 -10.87
N ALA A 121 -0.80 -27.19 -9.88
CA ALA A 121 -2.21 -26.89 -10.05
C ALA A 121 -2.84 -26.38 -8.74
N TRP A 122 -3.92 -25.62 -8.90
CA TRP A 122 -4.81 -25.22 -7.81
C TRP A 122 -5.87 -26.29 -7.56
N HIS A 123 -6.07 -26.63 -6.30
CA HIS A 123 -7.08 -27.60 -5.84
C HIS A 123 -8.06 -26.96 -4.86
N LEU A 124 -9.35 -27.19 -5.04
CA LEU A 124 -10.36 -26.89 -4.03
C LEU A 124 -10.36 -28.03 -3.00
N VAL A 125 -9.73 -27.80 -1.85
CA VAL A 125 -9.51 -28.85 -0.82
C VAL A 125 -10.55 -28.82 0.29
N HIS A 126 -11.25 -27.70 0.47
CA HIS A 126 -12.32 -27.60 1.46
C HIS A 126 -13.37 -26.55 1.04
N SER A 127 -14.62 -26.79 1.46
CA SER A 127 -15.68 -25.79 1.33
C SER A 127 -16.64 -25.87 2.52
N ILE A 128 -17.14 -24.72 2.98
CA ILE A 128 -18.13 -24.63 4.04
C ILE A 128 -19.36 -23.86 3.54
N GLN A 129 -20.54 -24.41 3.82
CA GLN A 129 -21.80 -23.79 3.41
C GLN A 129 -22.19 -22.68 4.39
N SER A 130 -22.79 -21.61 3.86
CA SER A 130 -23.37 -20.48 4.60
C SER A 130 -22.38 -19.67 5.45
N ASN A 131 -21.08 -19.74 5.17
CA ASN A 131 -20.03 -19.02 5.90
C ASN A 131 -18.95 -18.55 4.95
N TRP A 132 -18.57 -17.28 5.00
CA TRP A 132 -17.36 -16.79 4.32
C TRP A 132 -16.13 -17.11 5.17
N LEU A 133 -15.00 -17.37 4.52
CA LEU A 133 -13.70 -17.47 5.17
C LEU A 133 -12.95 -16.17 4.89
N TYR A 134 -12.28 -15.63 5.90
CA TYR A 134 -11.69 -14.29 5.84
C TYR A 134 -10.17 -14.31 5.91
N SER A 135 -9.58 -15.12 6.81
CA SER A 135 -8.13 -15.14 7.01
C SER A 135 -7.61 -16.56 7.24
N ILE A 136 -6.38 -16.78 6.79
CA ILE A 136 -5.63 -18.02 6.92
C ILE A 136 -4.24 -17.75 7.47
N TYR A 137 -3.80 -18.61 8.39
CA TYR A 137 -2.44 -18.58 8.91
C TYR A 137 -1.88 -19.99 8.99
N MET A 138 -0.74 -20.23 8.35
CA MET A 138 -0.06 -21.53 8.42
C MET A 138 1.10 -21.44 9.42
N VAL A 139 1.06 -22.27 10.47
CA VAL A 139 2.18 -22.40 11.42
C VAL A 139 3.30 -23.25 10.81
N SER A 140 2.92 -24.24 10.01
CA SER A 140 3.82 -25.10 9.25
C SER A 140 3.05 -25.79 8.12
N ALA A 141 3.73 -26.59 7.30
CA ALA A 141 3.07 -27.46 6.32
C ALA A 141 2.03 -28.43 6.94
N ASN A 142 2.11 -28.70 8.25
CA ASN A 142 1.25 -29.66 8.94
C ASN A 142 0.32 -29.03 9.99
N ASP A 143 0.32 -27.70 10.15
CA ASP A 143 -0.60 -27.02 11.06
C ASP A 143 -0.94 -25.64 10.54
N GLY A 144 -2.23 -25.33 10.52
CA GLY A 144 -2.74 -24.07 10.01
C GLY A 144 -4.15 -23.81 10.49
N TRP A 145 -4.55 -22.55 10.44
CA TRP A 145 -5.80 -22.06 11.00
C TRP A 145 -6.51 -21.19 9.98
N VAL A 146 -7.82 -21.33 9.93
CA VAL A 146 -8.68 -20.46 9.13
C VAL A 146 -9.82 -19.98 10.00
N VAL A 147 -10.13 -18.70 9.86
CA VAL A 147 -11.27 -18.06 10.54
C VAL A 147 -12.24 -17.45 9.54
N GLY A 148 -13.51 -17.35 9.96
CA GLY A 148 -14.58 -16.96 9.06
C GLY A 148 -15.82 -16.42 9.76
N GLY A 149 -16.89 -16.30 8.97
CA GLY A 149 -18.19 -15.85 9.45
C GLY A 149 -18.81 -16.78 10.48
N ASN A 150 -19.71 -16.22 11.30
CA ASN A 150 -20.47 -16.96 12.32
C ASN A 150 -19.61 -17.76 13.31
N GLY A 151 -18.44 -17.23 13.68
CA GLY A 151 -17.50 -17.88 14.58
C GLY A 151 -16.80 -19.10 13.98
N THR A 152 -16.75 -19.23 12.65
CA THR A 152 -16.08 -20.36 11.99
C THR A 152 -14.59 -20.36 12.34
N ILE A 153 -14.12 -21.49 12.87
CA ILE A 153 -12.70 -21.79 13.10
C ILE A 153 -12.41 -23.18 12.54
N LEU A 154 -11.45 -23.27 11.63
CA LEU A 154 -10.96 -24.53 11.06
C LEU A 154 -9.49 -24.70 11.38
N ARG A 155 -9.05 -25.95 11.57
CA ARG A 155 -7.65 -26.32 11.78
C ARG A 155 -7.22 -27.39 10.80
N TRP A 156 -6.08 -27.16 10.17
CA TRP A 156 -5.32 -28.12 9.37
C TRP A 156 -4.40 -28.92 10.28
N ASN A 157 -4.32 -30.23 10.05
CA ASN A 157 -3.49 -31.15 10.83
C ASN A 157 -2.45 -31.90 9.98
N GLY A 158 -2.16 -31.42 8.77
CA GLY A 158 -1.30 -32.10 7.79
C GLY A 158 -2.05 -33.08 6.88
N VAL A 159 -3.34 -33.33 7.13
CA VAL A 159 -4.14 -34.29 6.35
C VAL A 159 -5.47 -33.70 5.91
N SER A 160 -6.19 -33.02 6.80
CA SER A 160 -7.52 -32.48 6.50
C SER A 160 -7.83 -31.25 7.35
N TRP A 161 -8.63 -30.34 6.79
CA TRP A 161 -9.27 -29.27 7.53
C TRP A 161 -10.45 -29.81 8.35
N SER A 162 -10.52 -29.43 9.62
CA SER A 162 -11.60 -29.81 10.53
C SER A 162 -12.05 -28.63 11.39
N SER A 163 -13.34 -28.59 11.75
CA SER A 163 -13.88 -27.54 12.60
C SER A 163 -13.42 -27.68 14.05
N VAL A 164 -13.05 -26.55 14.65
CA VAL A 164 -12.72 -26.43 16.07
C VAL A 164 -13.85 -25.69 16.78
N SER A 165 -14.09 -26.02 18.05
CA SER A 165 -15.10 -25.34 18.86
C SER A 165 -14.78 -23.85 18.98
N SER A 166 -15.77 -23.01 18.70
CA SER A 166 -15.67 -21.56 18.81
C SER A 166 -16.47 -21.03 20.00
N PRO A 167 -15.90 -20.15 20.84
CA PRO A 167 -16.62 -19.55 21.97
C PRO A 167 -17.50 -18.35 21.54
N THR A 168 -17.58 -18.03 20.25
CA THR A 168 -18.29 -16.85 19.72
C THR A 168 -19.13 -17.19 18.50
N SER A 169 -20.10 -16.34 18.21
CA SER A 169 -20.86 -16.34 16.95
C SER A 169 -20.53 -15.14 16.06
N ALA A 170 -19.62 -14.25 16.50
CA ALA A 170 -19.17 -13.09 15.75
C ALA A 170 -18.42 -13.49 14.47
N HIS A 171 -18.38 -12.61 13.49
CA HIS A 171 -17.52 -12.79 12.32
C HIS A 171 -16.06 -12.58 12.73
N LEU A 172 -15.22 -13.60 12.59
CA LEU A 172 -13.80 -13.52 12.85
C LEU A 172 -13.09 -13.10 11.56
N LYS A 173 -12.31 -12.02 11.59
CA LYS A 173 -11.73 -11.37 10.41
C LYS A 173 -10.28 -11.73 10.16
N SER A 174 -9.49 -11.90 11.22
CA SER A 174 -8.06 -12.19 11.12
C SER A 174 -7.64 -13.19 12.18
N VAL A 175 -6.67 -14.03 11.84
CA VAL A 175 -5.99 -14.96 12.74
C VAL A 175 -4.49 -14.86 12.54
N HIS A 176 -3.75 -14.81 13.63
CA HIS A 176 -2.29 -14.85 13.63
C HIS A 176 -1.82 -15.83 14.70
N MET A 177 -0.96 -16.76 14.31
CA MET A 177 -0.43 -17.79 15.23
C MET A 177 1.06 -17.53 15.47
N LEU A 178 1.45 -17.38 16.73
CA LEU A 178 2.87 -17.31 17.10
C LEU A 178 3.50 -18.72 17.12
N SER A 179 2.71 -19.72 17.49
CA SER A 179 3.15 -21.12 17.56
C SER A 179 1.96 -22.08 17.52
N LEU A 180 2.24 -23.39 17.62
CA LEU A 180 1.20 -24.42 17.75
C LEU A 180 0.32 -24.25 19.00
N SER A 181 0.81 -23.52 20.01
CA SER A 181 0.16 -23.35 21.30
C SER A 181 -0.12 -21.90 21.68
N ASP A 182 0.04 -20.96 20.75
CA ASP A 182 -0.20 -19.55 21.03
C ASP A 182 -0.62 -18.83 19.76
N GLY A 183 -1.75 -18.13 19.83
CA GLY A 183 -2.36 -17.48 18.68
C GLY A 183 -3.51 -16.57 19.08
N TRP A 184 -3.78 -15.58 18.26
CA TRP A 184 -4.92 -14.69 18.42
C TRP A 184 -5.79 -14.68 17.18
N ALA A 185 -7.10 -14.57 17.40
CA ALA A 185 -8.06 -14.25 16.35
C ALA A 185 -8.92 -13.05 16.78
N VAL A 186 -9.27 -12.19 15.85
CA VAL A 186 -10.07 -10.99 16.13
C VAL A 186 -11.20 -10.83 15.14
N GLY A 187 -12.21 -10.04 15.49
CA GLY A 187 -13.31 -9.80 14.57
C GLY A 187 -14.31 -8.75 15.03
N GLU A 188 -15.55 -8.94 14.58
CA GLU A 188 -16.67 -8.08 14.91
C GLU A 188 -17.18 -8.31 16.35
N HIS A 189 -18.16 -7.51 16.75
CA HIS A 189 -18.87 -7.70 18.01
C HIS A 189 -19.81 -8.92 17.96
N GLU A 190 -20.23 -9.40 19.14
CA GLU A 190 -21.23 -10.48 19.23
C GLU A 190 -22.56 -10.05 18.62
N LYS A 191 -23.16 -10.94 17.82
CA LYS A 191 -24.44 -10.68 17.14
C LYS A 191 -25.56 -10.32 18.12
N ASP A 192 -25.59 -11.01 19.25
CA ASP A 192 -26.64 -10.86 20.26
C ASP A 192 -26.33 -9.75 21.27
N ASN A 193 -25.07 -9.27 21.34
CA ASN A 193 -24.69 -8.20 22.25
C ASN A 193 -23.59 -7.29 21.68
N PRO A 194 -23.93 -6.39 20.75
CA PRO A 194 -22.99 -5.46 20.13
C PRO A 194 -22.27 -4.52 21.11
N MET A 195 -22.84 -4.30 22.30
CA MET A 195 -22.33 -3.36 23.29
C MET A 195 -21.10 -3.87 24.06
N LEU A 196 -20.74 -5.16 23.91
CA LEU A 196 -19.51 -5.72 24.49
C LEU A 196 -18.25 -5.27 23.73
N GLY A 197 -18.40 -4.71 22.53
CA GLY A 197 -17.30 -4.36 21.65
C GLY A 197 -16.78 -5.54 20.84
N ALA A 198 -15.66 -5.33 20.14
CA ALA A 198 -15.05 -6.31 19.25
C ALA A 198 -14.57 -7.54 20.00
N VAL A 199 -14.76 -8.71 19.38
CA VAL A 199 -14.32 -10.00 19.92
C VAL A 199 -12.83 -10.20 19.65
N THR A 200 -12.11 -10.64 20.68
CA THR A 200 -10.74 -11.19 20.55
C THR A 200 -10.70 -12.58 21.17
N LEU A 201 -10.04 -13.53 20.52
CA LEU A 201 -9.89 -14.90 20.97
C LEU A 201 -8.40 -15.21 21.15
N HIS A 202 -8.04 -15.82 22.27
CA HIS A 202 -6.67 -16.29 22.55
C HIS A 202 -6.64 -17.82 22.58
N TRP A 203 -5.72 -18.41 21.82
CA TRP A 203 -5.44 -19.85 21.80
C TRP A 203 -4.29 -20.17 22.74
N ASP A 204 -4.52 -21.07 23.69
CA ASP A 204 -3.51 -21.48 24.69
C ASP A 204 -2.85 -22.85 24.40
N GLY A 205 -3.07 -23.40 23.20
CA GLY A 205 -2.66 -24.76 22.83
C GLY A 205 -3.70 -25.83 23.08
N SER A 206 -4.79 -25.51 23.76
CA SER A 206 -5.88 -26.44 24.06
C SER A 206 -7.25 -25.89 23.71
N THR A 207 -7.53 -24.62 24.02
CA THR A 207 -8.84 -24.00 23.84
C THR A 207 -8.72 -22.54 23.41
N TRP A 208 -9.74 -22.06 22.71
CA TRP A 208 -9.91 -20.63 22.43
C TRP A 208 -10.67 -19.98 23.58
N THR A 209 -10.02 -19.03 24.25
CA THR A 209 -10.63 -18.21 25.30
C THR A 209 -11.04 -16.86 24.72
N LYS A 210 -12.24 -16.41 25.06
CA LYS A 210 -12.82 -15.17 24.52
C LYS A 210 -12.60 -13.97 25.45
N HIS A 211 -12.17 -12.87 24.84
CA HIS A 211 -12.00 -11.55 25.43
C HIS A 211 -12.73 -10.49 24.59
N TYR A 212 -12.77 -9.24 25.09
CA TYR A 212 -13.44 -8.12 24.43
C TYR A 212 -12.60 -6.85 24.51
N ILE A 213 -12.73 -6.01 23.48
CA ILE A 213 -12.28 -4.62 23.51
C ILE A 213 -13.52 -3.72 23.49
N SER A 214 -13.95 -3.27 24.68
CA SER A 214 -15.27 -2.64 24.90
C SER A 214 -15.56 -1.39 24.05
N LEU A 215 -14.53 -0.69 23.57
CA LEU A 215 -14.68 0.53 22.76
C LEU A 215 -14.49 0.30 21.26
N ALA A 216 -14.13 -0.92 20.83
CA ALA A 216 -13.95 -1.27 19.43
C ALA A 216 -15.25 -1.75 18.81
N SER A 217 -15.61 -1.25 17.62
CA SER A 217 -16.79 -1.75 16.89
C SER A 217 -16.50 -3.07 16.17
N PHE A 218 -15.32 -3.17 15.57
CA PHE A 218 -14.79 -4.36 14.89
C PHE A 218 -13.27 -4.21 14.71
N LEU A 219 -12.61 -5.36 14.59
CA LEU A 219 -11.19 -5.49 14.28
C LEU A 219 -11.06 -6.22 12.93
N ASN A 220 -10.16 -5.74 12.08
CA ASN A 220 -9.89 -6.30 10.76
C ASN A 220 -8.65 -7.19 10.77
N SER A 221 -7.58 -6.79 11.46
CA SER A 221 -6.31 -7.52 11.50
C SER A 221 -5.74 -7.61 12.92
N VAL A 222 -5.03 -8.71 13.20
CA VAL A 222 -4.25 -8.95 14.42
C VAL A 222 -2.87 -9.47 14.06
N PHE A 223 -1.85 -9.02 14.79
CA PHE A 223 -0.47 -9.45 14.62
C PHE A 223 0.19 -9.69 15.98
N MET A 224 0.88 -10.82 16.12
CA MET A 224 1.61 -11.15 17.35
C MET A 224 3.11 -10.92 17.15
N VAL A 225 3.70 -10.03 17.95
CA VAL A 225 5.16 -9.90 18.07
C VAL A 225 5.69 -10.94 19.06
N SER A 226 4.96 -11.16 20.16
CA SER A 226 5.21 -12.21 21.15
C SER A 226 3.94 -12.56 21.90
N SER A 227 3.98 -13.54 22.81
CA SER A 227 2.83 -13.93 23.65
C SER A 227 2.23 -12.79 24.47
N ASN A 228 3.04 -11.76 24.78
CA ASN A 228 2.66 -10.60 25.58
C ASN A 228 2.74 -9.29 24.80
N ASP A 229 2.84 -9.35 23.48
CA ASP A 229 2.96 -8.16 22.62
C ASP A 229 2.16 -8.45 21.35
N VAL A 230 0.89 -8.05 21.38
CA VAL A 230 -0.06 -8.31 20.29
C VAL A 230 -0.75 -7.02 19.90
N TRP A 231 -0.86 -6.79 18.60
CA TRP A 231 -1.44 -5.60 18.03
C TRP A 231 -2.69 -5.96 17.23
N ALA A 232 -3.72 -5.12 17.31
CA ALA A 232 -4.94 -5.28 16.54
C ALA A 232 -5.42 -3.95 16.01
N VAL A 233 -5.95 -3.94 14.78
CA VAL A 233 -6.44 -2.74 14.10
C VAL A 233 -7.82 -2.96 13.52
N GLY A 234 -8.58 -1.87 13.34
CA GLY A 234 -9.91 -1.93 12.75
C GLY A 234 -10.59 -0.58 12.64
N SER A 235 -11.80 -0.48 13.17
CA SER A 235 -12.77 0.57 12.79
C SER A 235 -12.28 2.00 12.92
N VAL A 236 -11.54 2.36 13.98
CA VAL A 236 -11.03 3.74 14.21
C VAL A 236 -9.74 3.80 15.03
N SER A 237 -9.16 2.66 15.40
CA SER A 237 -8.09 2.63 16.40
C SER A 237 -7.20 1.40 16.30
N ILE A 238 -6.07 1.54 16.97
CA ILE A 238 -5.03 0.55 17.14
C ILE A 238 -5.09 0.13 18.61
N TYR A 239 -5.07 -1.17 18.86
CA TYR A 239 -5.13 -1.76 20.19
C TYR A 239 -3.88 -2.60 20.41
N HIS A 240 -3.35 -2.54 21.62
CA HIS A 240 -2.14 -3.23 22.02
C HIS A 240 -2.41 -4.08 23.27
N TRP A 241 -1.95 -5.32 23.25
CA TRP A 241 -2.00 -6.24 24.37
C TRP A 241 -0.63 -6.36 24.98
N ASP A 242 -0.52 -6.06 26.28
CA ASP A 242 0.72 -6.05 27.05
C ASP A 242 1.01 -7.35 27.82
N GLY A 243 0.22 -8.40 27.57
CA GLY A 243 0.24 -9.65 28.35
C GLY A 243 -0.86 -9.73 29.41
N THR A 244 -1.53 -8.62 29.72
CA THR A 244 -2.56 -8.57 30.76
C THR A 244 -3.87 -7.95 30.29
N THR A 245 -3.81 -6.84 29.55
CA THR A 245 -4.99 -6.11 29.11
C THR A 245 -4.80 -5.51 27.72
N TRP A 246 -5.92 -5.28 27.03
CA TRP A 246 -5.94 -4.51 25.80
C TRP A 246 -6.02 -3.03 26.12
N GLU A 247 -5.04 -2.27 25.62
CA GLU A 247 -5.00 -0.81 25.71
C GLU A 247 -5.16 -0.20 24.32
N GLN A 248 -5.86 0.93 24.25
CA GLN A 248 -5.98 1.69 23.01
C GLN A 248 -4.72 2.54 22.84
N SER A 249 -3.99 2.34 21.74
CA SER A 249 -2.85 3.18 21.41
C SER A 249 -3.30 4.61 21.09
N SER A 250 -2.47 5.59 21.43
CA SER A 250 -2.70 6.97 20.98
C SER A 250 -2.61 7.03 19.46
N PHE A 251 -3.62 7.61 18.82
CA PHE A 251 -3.66 7.81 17.37
C PHE A 251 -3.96 9.28 17.11
N LEU A 252 -3.03 9.99 16.47
CA LEU A 252 -3.06 11.45 16.28
C LEU A 252 -3.75 11.89 14.98
N TRP A 253 -4.74 11.14 14.51
CA TRP A 253 -5.52 11.50 13.32
C TRP A 253 -6.96 11.86 13.69
N PRO A 254 -7.60 12.87 13.03
CA PRO A 254 -9.00 13.16 13.27
C PRO A 254 -9.87 11.91 13.05
N ALA A 255 -10.45 11.44 14.15
CA ALA A 255 -11.06 10.12 14.37
C ALA A 255 -12.30 9.78 13.52
N TYR A 256 -12.54 10.47 12.41
CA TYR A 256 -13.83 10.39 11.70
C TYR A 256 -13.78 9.66 10.35
N SER A 257 -12.63 9.18 9.87
CA SER A 257 -12.52 8.58 8.53
C SER A 257 -11.41 7.54 8.30
N VAL A 258 -11.01 6.74 9.30
CA VAL A 258 -9.95 5.74 9.09
C VAL A 258 -10.43 4.33 9.45
N ASN A 259 -10.60 3.49 8.44
CA ASN A 259 -10.83 2.05 8.59
C ASN A 259 -9.51 1.32 8.31
N LEU A 260 -8.78 0.95 9.37
CA LEU A 260 -7.48 0.28 9.26
C LEU A 260 -7.70 -1.18 8.86
N GLN A 261 -7.04 -1.64 7.80
CA GLN A 261 -7.28 -2.97 7.21
C GLN A 261 -6.32 -4.01 7.77
N GLU A 262 -5.01 -3.76 7.64
CA GLU A 262 -3.97 -4.75 7.95
C GLU A 262 -2.87 -4.12 8.79
N ILE A 263 -2.32 -4.88 9.73
CA ILE A 263 -1.17 -4.51 10.54
C ILE A 263 -0.09 -5.58 10.41
N TYR A 264 1.16 -5.13 10.26
CA TYR A 264 2.31 -6.01 10.23
C TYR A 264 3.43 -5.43 11.08
N MET A 265 3.94 -6.21 12.03
CA MET A 265 5.05 -5.78 12.89
C MET A 265 6.30 -6.57 12.53
N VAL A 266 7.40 -5.87 12.26
CA VAL A 266 8.73 -6.50 12.08
C VAL A 266 9.39 -6.71 13.44
N SER A 267 9.12 -5.83 14.39
CA SER A 267 9.53 -5.95 15.79
C SER A 267 8.55 -5.23 16.71
N ASN A 268 8.82 -5.24 18.02
CA ASN A 268 8.03 -4.45 18.98
C ASN A 268 8.11 -2.92 18.73
N ASN A 269 9.15 -2.49 18.01
CA ASN A 269 9.47 -1.09 17.76
C ASN A 269 9.48 -0.74 16.27
N ASP A 270 8.96 -1.62 15.42
CA ASP A 270 8.97 -1.37 13.98
C ASP A 270 7.80 -2.10 13.31
N GLY A 271 6.90 -1.34 12.69
CA GLY A 271 5.68 -1.89 12.12
C GLY A 271 4.95 -0.95 11.18
N TRP A 272 4.09 -1.53 10.35
CA TRP A 272 3.31 -0.83 9.33
C TRP A 272 1.83 -1.17 9.47
N ILE A 273 0.97 -0.21 9.14
CA ILE A 273 -0.47 -0.40 9.02
C ILE A 273 -0.93 0.20 7.70
N VAL A 274 -1.88 -0.46 7.05
CA VAL A 274 -2.55 0.09 5.86
C VAL A 274 -4.05 0.28 6.11
N GLY A 275 -4.65 1.25 5.42
CA GLY A 275 -6.10 1.41 5.39
C GLY A 275 -6.56 2.86 5.21
N GLY A 276 -7.80 3.14 5.56
CA GLY A 276 -8.47 4.41 5.31
C GLY A 276 -9.15 4.48 3.93
N TYR A 277 -9.89 5.56 3.66
CA TYR A 277 -10.62 5.74 2.39
C TYR A 277 -9.76 6.27 1.23
N GLU A 278 -8.50 6.60 1.51
CA GLU A 278 -7.43 6.89 0.55
C GLU A 278 -6.23 5.99 0.92
N PRO A 279 -5.29 5.71 -0.01
CA PRO A 279 -4.22 4.76 0.26
C PRO A 279 -3.23 5.40 1.23
N HIS A 280 -3.38 5.05 2.51
CA HIS A 280 -2.46 5.45 3.56
C HIS A 280 -1.68 4.25 4.04
N ILE A 281 -0.39 4.48 4.21
CA ILE A 281 0.50 3.62 4.97
C ILE A 281 0.92 4.41 6.20
N PHE A 282 0.85 3.74 7.33
CA PHE A 282 1.24 4.25 8.63
C PHE A 282 2.48 3.48 9.08
N HIS A 283 3.52 4.17 9.54
CA HIS A 283 4.74 3.53 10.08
C HIS A 283 4.93 3.86 11.56
N TRP A 284 5.34 2.86 12.34
CA TRP A 284 5.71 2.96 13.75
C TRP A 284 7.20 2.66 13.92
N ASP A 285 7.92 3.58 14.56
CA ASP A 285 9.38 3.56 14.69
C ASP A 285 9.89 3.26 16.11
N GLY A 286 9.00 2.90 17.04
CA GLY A 286 9.38 2.58 18.41
C GLY A 286 9.51 3.80 19.34
N SER A 287 9.08 5.01 18.92
CA SER A 287 9.12 6.21 19.75
C SER A 287 8.23 6.12 21.01
N THR A 288 8.79 5.60 22.10
CA THR A 288 8.15 5.50 23.43
C THR A 288 7.78 6.87 24.03
N PRO A 289 6.77 6.95 24.93
CA PRO A 289 6.03 5.85 25.55
C PRO A 289 4.79 5.37 24.79
N THR A 290 4.43 6.01 23.67
CA THR A 290 3.19 5.72 22.96
C THR A 290 3.39 5.70 21.45
N PRO A 291 2.84 4.71 20.73
CA PRO A 291 2.94 4.66 19.29
C PRO A 291 2.52 5.94 18.58
N VAL A 292 3.46 6.55 17.86
CA VAL A 292 3.17 7.66 16.93
C VAL A 292 3.38 7.14 15.53
N TRP A 293 2.30 7.11 14.76
CA TRP A 293 2.29 6.57 13.41
C TRP A 293 2.40 7.71 12.37
N SER A 294 3.41 7.69 11.51
CA SER A 294 3.58 8.68 10.42
C SER A 294 2.88 8.24 9.14
N ILE A 295 2.33 9.19 8.38
CA ILE A 295 1.62 8.92 7.13
C ILE A 295 2.52 9.15 5.93
N GLU A 296 2.48 8.20 5.00
CA GLU A 296 3.08 8.30 3.67
C GLU A 296 1.95 8.37 2.62
N PRO A 297 1.64 9.57 2.10
CA PRO A 297 0.49 9.76 1.20
C PRO A 297 0.82 9.38 -0.25
N LEU A 298 0.22 8.30 -0.74
CA LEU A 298 0.50 7.73 -2.08
C LEU A 298 -0.29 8.38 -3.25
N GLY A 299 -1.03 9.47 -2.99
CA GLY A 299 -1.87 10.15 -3.99
C GLY A 299 -3.33 9.66 -4.02
N ARG A 300 -4.16 10.28 -4.89
CA ARG A 300 -5.63 10.20 -4.78
C ARG A 300 -6.28 8.99 -5.48
N HIS A 301 -7.18 8.34 -4.71
CA HIS A 301 -8.23 7.36 -4.99
C HIS A 301 -7.82 5.88 -4.88
N GLY A 302 -8.20 5.23 -3.77
CA GLY A 302 -8.13 3.78 -3.57
C GLY A 302 -7.93 3.43 -2.10
N MET A 303 -8.24 2.20 -1.70
CA MET A 303 -7.93 1.68 -0.35
C MET A 303 -6.83 0.63 -0.48
N LEU A 304 -5.97 0.52 0.53
CA LEU A 304 -5.06 -0.61 0.69
C LEU A 304 -5.67 -1.62 1.65
N PHE A 305 -5.59 -2.90 1.32
CA PHE A 305 -6.19 -4.00 2.06
C PHE A 305 -5.13 -4.95 2.60
N GLY A 306 -4.16 -5.35 1.77
CA GLY A 306 -3.11 -6.29 2.16
C GLY A 306 -1.80 -5.58 2.44
N LEU A 307 -1.05 -6.09 3.42
CA LEU A 307 0.28 -5.64 3.81
C LEU A 307 1.12 -6.85 4.24
N HIS A 308 2.34 -6.95 3.77
CA HIS A 308 3.29 -7.94 4.25
C HIS A 308 4.72 -7.42 4.19
N MET A 309 5.45 -7.53 5.30
CA MET A 309 6.86 -7.14 5.37
C MET A 309 7.74 -8.39 5.46
N VAL A 310 8.71 -8.51 4.55
CA VAL A 310 9.77 -9.53 4.63
C VAL A 310 10.83 -9.09 5.64
N SER A 311 11.07 -7.79 5.73
CA SER A 311 11.95 -7.16 6.71
C SER A 311 11.52 -5.71 6.95
N SER A 312 12.23 -4.99 7.83
CA SER A 312 12.03 -3.54 8.01
C SER A 312 12.34 -2.71 6.76
N LYS A 313 12.92 -3.34 5.74
CA LYS A 313 13.45 -2.71 4.53
C LYS A 313 12.89 -3.31 3.25
N ASP A 314 12.01 -4.30 3.32
CA ASP A 314 11.41 -4.91 2.13
C ASP A 314 10.01 -5.39 2.47
N GLY A 315 9.02 -4.93 1.70
CA GLY A 315 7.61 -5.21 1.98
C GLY A 315 6.71 -4.78 0.84
N TRP A 316 5.46 -5.23 0.91
CA TRP A 316 4.47 -5.03 -0.13
C TRP A 316 3.13 -4.65 0.47
N ALA A 317 2.44 -3.72 -0.19
CA ALA A 317 1.09 -3.30 0.14
C ALA A 317 0.24 -3.35 -1.12
N VAL A 318 -0.97 -3.90 -1.02
CA VAL A 318 -1.87 -4.10 -2.16
C VAL A 318 -3.27 -3.57 -1.88
N GLY A 319 -4.02 -3.25 -2.93
CA GLY A 319 -5.35 -2.67 -2.75
C GLY A 319 -6.23 -2.55 -3.98
N HIS A 320 -7.13 -1.56 -3.93
CA HIS A 320 -8.06 -1.23 -5.01
C HIS A 320 -7.37 -1.06 -6.37
N SER A 321 -8.09 -1.41 -7.44
CA SER A 321 -7.68 -1.12 -8.82
C SER A 321 -6.28 -1.66 -9.18
N GLY A 322 -5.91 -2.82 -8.63
CA GLY A 322 -4.63 -3.46 -8.84
C GLY A 322 -3.45 -2.71 -8.22
N PHE A 323 -3.69 -1.90 -7.18
CA PHE A 323 -2.61 -1.20 -6.49
C PHE A 323 -1.62 -2.19 -5.90
N ILE A 324 -0.35 -1.98 -6.24
CA ILE A 324 0.80 -2.67 -5.66
C ILE A 324 1.82 -1.58 -5.34
N PHE A 325 2.23 -1.51 -4.09
CA PHE A 325 3.30 -0.66 -3.61
C PHE A 325 4.38 -1.55 -3.00
N ARG A 326 5.63 -1.21 -3.25
CA ARG A 326 6.78 -1.90 -2.68
C ARG A 326 7.52 -0.95 -1.75
N HIS A 327 7.72 -1.40 -0.52
CA HIS A 327 8.70 -0.85 0.41
C HIS A 327 10.04 -1.47 0.09
N PHE A 328 11.05 -0.67 -0.20
CA PHE A 328 12.42 -1.16 -0.28
C PHE A 328 13.43 -0.10 0.18
N ILE A 329 14.33 -0.48 1.09
CA ILE A 329 15.43 0.39 1.56
C ILE A 329 16.70 -0.45 1.77
N THR A 330 17.50 -0.65 0.72
CA THR A 330 18.94 -0.92 0.88
C THR A 330 19.66 0.31 0.38
N ASP A 331 20.32 1.03 1.28
CA ASP A 331 20.95 2.33 1.07
C ASP A 331 22.16 2.36 2.03
N ASN A 332 23.30 1.94 1.54
CA ASN A 332 24.48 1.57 2.33
C ASN A 332 25.35 2.79 2.65
N ASP A 333 25.23 3.87 1.88
CA ASP A 333 25.80 5.17 2.21
C ASP A 333 24.79 6.18 2.79
N GLY A 334 23.50 5.86 2.81
CA GLY A 334 22.45 6.65 3.43
C GLY A 334 22.09 7.89 2.63
N ASP A 335 22.32 7.89 1.31
CA ASP A 335 22.11 9.06 0.47
C ASP A 335 20.65 9.22 0.03
N GLY A 336 19.84 8.16 0.10
CA GLY A 336 18.44 8.14 -0.29
C GLY A 336 18.21 7.75 -1.76
N MET A 337 19.14 7.08 -2.40
CA MET A 337 18.97 6.21 -3.56
C MET A 337 19.17 4.77 -3.07
N SER A 338 18.60 3.78 -3.75
CA SER A 338 18.84 2.40 -3.33
C SER A 338 20.14 1.87 -3.92
N ASP A 339 20.91 1.09 -3.15
CA ASP A 339 22.15 0.43 -3.57
C ASP A 339 22.03 -0.26 -4.93
N ASP A 340 20.86 -0.86 -5.17
CA ASP A 340 20.59 -1.62 -6.38
C ASP A 340 20.32 -0.70 -7.56
N TRP A 341 19.55 0.37 -7.35
CA TRP A 341 19.36 1.39 -8.38
C TRP A 341 20.69 2.08 -8.72
N GLU A 342 21.52 2.38 -7.72
CA GLU A 342 22.83 2.98 -7.91
C GLU A 342 23.73 2.07 -8.74
N LYS A 343 23.82 0.77 -8.43
CA LYS A 343 24.60 -0.19 -9.24
C LYS A 343 24.08 -0.30 -10.67
N GLU A 344 22.77 -0.40 -10.86
CA GLU A 344 22.14 -0.53 -12.18
C GLU A 344 22.41 0.69 -13.06
N ASN A 345 22.52 1.86 -12.44
CA ASN A 345 22.78 3.12 -13.11
C ASN A 345 24.27 3.54 -13.06
N GLY A 346 25.15 2.64 -12.60
CA GLY A 346 26.60 2.82 -12.57
C GLY A 346 27.08 3.92 -11.61
N LEU A 347 26.31 4.19 -10.57
CA LEU A 347 26.66 5.01 -9.40
C LEU A 347 27.32 4.12 -8.32
N ASP A 348 27.82 4.72 -7.25
CA ASP A 348 28.54 4.03 -6.18
C ASP A 348 27.68 3.99 -4.89
N PRO A 349 27.12 2.81 -4.53
CA PRO A 349 26.31 2.59 -3.31
C PRO A 349 26.97 2.89 -1.97
N ASN A 350 28.23 3.34 -1.99
CA ASN A 350 29.02 3.67 -0.81
C ASN A 350 29.48 5.14 -0.81
N ASN A 351 29.03 5.94 -1.78
CA ASN A 351 29.43 7.33 -1.96
C ASN A 351 28.22 8.29 -1.98
N PRO A 352 27.88 8.88 -0.82
CA PRO A 352 26.66 9.67 -0.69
C PRO A 352 26.70 11.04 -1.40
N ASN A 353 27.83 11.38 -2.02
CA ASN A 353 27.98 12.63 -2.77
C ASN A 353 27.56 12.49 -4.22
N ASP A 354 27.53 11.28 -4.77
CA ASP A 354 27.19 11.11 -6.18
C ASP A 354 25.71 11.38 -6.46
N ARG A 355 24.82 11.28 -5.47
CA ARG A 355 23.45 11.83 -5.49
C ARG A 355 23.25 13.17 -6.18
N ASN A 356 24.19 14.11 -5.98
CA ASN A 356 24.14 15.48 -6.49
C ASN A 356 24.88 15.66 -7.82
N SER A 357 25.47 14.60 -8.34
CA SER A 357 26.12 14.60 -9.65
C SER A 357 25.07 14.55 -10.76
N ASP A 358 25.49 14.97 -11.94
CA ASP A 358 24.73 15.00 -13.19
C ASP A 358 25.64 14.37 -14.26
N PRO A 359 25.69 13.03 -14.36
CA PRO A 359 26.69 12.33 -15.17
C PRO A 359 26.48 12.48 -16.68
N ASP A 360 25.25 12.74 -17.14
CA ASP A 360 24.93 12.96 -18.55
C ASP A 360 24.78 14.44 -18.94
N GLY A 361 24.74 15.35 -17.97
CA GLY A 361 24.82 16.79 -18.16
C GLY A 361 23.52 17.42 -18.64
N ASP A 362 22.38 16.79 -18.37
CA ASP A 362 21.07 17.19 -18.87
C ASP A 362 20.36 18.22 -17.97
N GLY A 363 20.96 18.49 -16.79
CA GLY A 363 20.47 19.42 -15.77
C GLY A 363 19.62 18.78 -14.67
N LEU A 364 19.48 17.45 -14.67
CA LEU A 364 18.84 16.64 -13.64
C LEU A 364 19.94 15.92 -12.82
N SER A 365 19.84 15.94 -11.49
CA SER A 365 20.81 15.22 -10.65
C SER A 365 20.42 13.75 -10.50
N ASN A 366 21.36 12.84 -10.23
CA ASN A 366 21.10 11.40 -9.99
C ASN A 366 19.86 11.12 -9.13
N PHE A 367 19.70 11.82 -7.99
CA PHE A 367 18.50 11.61 -7.16
C PHE A 367 17.19 12.03 -7.83
N ARG A 368 17.21 13.12 -8.59
CA ARG A 368 16.03 13.57 -9.33
C ARG A 368 15.63 12.54 -10.38
N GLU A 369 16.60 11.87 -10.96
CA GLU A 369 16.41 10.81 -11.95
C GLU A 369 15.87 9.54 -11.31
N PHE A 370 16.42 9.14 -10.17
CA PHE A 370 15.86 8.09 -9.32
C PHE A 370 14.37 8.30 -9.04
N VAL A 371 13.97 9.54 -8.72
CA VAL A 371 12.57 9.90 -8.41
C VAL A 371 11.65 9.84 -9.63
N VAL A 372 12.11 10.26 -10.81
CA VAL A 372 11.28 10.29 -12.03
C VAL A 372 11.38 8.99 -12.85
N GLY A 373 12.30 8.10 -12.49
CA GLY A 373 12.56 6.84 -13.19
C GLY A 373 13.36 6.99 -14.49
N SER A 374 13.97 8.15 -14.72
CA SER A 374 14.86 8.39 -15.87
C SER A 374 16.27 7.83 -15.62
N ASN A 375 17.12 7.82 -16.65
CA ASN A 375 18.42 7.20 -16.60
C ASN A 375 19.55 8.24 -16.45
N PRO A 376 20.32 8.24 -15.33
CA PRO A 376 21.40 9.20 -15.01
C PRO A 376 22.64 9.15 -15.89
N ARG A 377 22.59 8.38 -16.96
CA ARG A 377 23.64 8.31 -17.97
C ARG A 377 23.09 8.49 -19.37
N ASN A 378 21.80 8.80 -19.51
CA ASN A 378 21.15 9.00 -20.78
C ASN A 378 20.33 10.30 -20.72
N PRO A 379 20.81 11.39 -21.35
CA PRO A 379 20.22 12.71 -21.21
C PRO A 379 18.85 12.85 -21.89
N ASP A 380 18.28 11.77 -22.45
CA ASP A 380 17.01 11.68 -23.17
C ASP A 380 16.55 10.20 -23.10
N THR A 381 15.84 9.86 -22.03
CA THR A 381 15.54 8.46 -21.68
C THR A 381 14.59 7.79 -22.68
N ASP A 382 13.61 8.50 -23.20
CA ASP A 382 12.62 7.97 -24.14
C ASP A 382 13.01 8.17 -25.63
N GLY A 383 14.06 8.94 -25.90
CA GLY A 383 14.67 9.10 -27.21
C GLY A 383 13.86 9.99 -28.17
N ASP A 384 13.02 10.87 -27.65
CA ASP A 384 12.17 11.75 -28.46
C ASP A 384 12.86 13.06 -28.88
N GLY A 385 14.05 13.30 -28.33
CA GLY A 385 14.95 14.40 -28.63
C GLY A 385 14.92 15.55 -27.63
N ILE A 386 14.04 15.54 -26.61
CA ILE A 386 14.02 16.48 -25.50
C ILE A 386 14.68 15.85 -24.29
N SER A 387 15.53 16.59 -23.58
CA SER A 387 16.24 16.00 -22.44
C SER A 387 15.33 15.80 -21.22
N ASP A 388 15.62 14.78 -20.41
CA ASP A 388 14.82 14.47 -19.22
C ASP A 388 14.74 15.67 -18.27
N GLY A 389 15.86 16.36 -18.06
CA GLY A 389 15.94 17.60 -17.30
C GLY A 389 15.13 18.75 -17.91
N ALA A 390 15.06 18.86 -19.24
CA ALA A 390 14.22 19.88 -19.89
C ALA A 390 12.72 19.55 -19.76
N GLU A 391 12.37 18.28 -19.84
CA GLU A 391 11.02 17.77 -19.66
C GLU A 391 10.50 18.00 -18.25
N VAL A 392 11.29 17.61 -17.24
CA VAL A 392 10.94 17.81 -15.83
C VAL A 392 10.80 19.31 -15.53
N ASN A 393 11.67 20.17 -16.06
CA ASN A 393 11.56 21.63 -15.89
C ASN A 393 10.34 22.24 -16.59
N ALA A 394 9.88 21.63 -17.69
CA ALA A 394 8.70 22.06 -18.44
C ALA A 394 7.39 21.40 -17.94
N GLY A 395 7.48 20.37 -17.10
CA GLY A 395 6.37 19.60 -16.56
C GLY A 395 5.84 18.50 -17.47
N SER A 396 6.67 17.95 -18.38
CA SER A 396 6.38 16.72 -19.15
C SER A 396 7.00 15.48 -18.50
N ASN A 397 6.85 14.30 -19.13
CA ASN A 397 7.25 13.01 -18.57
C ASN A 397 8.46 12.44 -19.35
N PRO A 398 9.63 12.26 -18.71
CA PRO A 398 10.88 11.80 -19.35
C PRO A 398 10.87 10.36 -19.88
N LEU A 399 9.76 9.63 -19.71
CA LEU A 399 9.60 8.23 -20.09
C LEU A 399 8.56 8.04 -21.20
N ALA A 400 8.10 9.11 -21.83
CA ALA A 400 6.93 9.09 -22.71
C ALA A 400 7.10 9.94 -23.98
N ALA A 401 7.56 9.27 -25.05
CA ALA A 401 7.60 9.86 -26.37
C ALA A 401 6.20 9.91 -27.02
N PRO A 402 5.71 11.07 -27.53
CA PRO A 402 6.39 12.37 -27.52
C PRO A 402 6.11 13.21 -26.25
N SER A 403 7.00 14.14 -25.91
CA SER A 403 6.85 15.06 -24.78
C SER A 403 5.63 15.98 -24.95
N MET A 404 4.85 16.09 -23.88
CA MET A 404 3.59 16.84 -23.85
C MET A 404 3.59 17.89 -22.73
N VAL A 405 3.45 19.18 -23.07
CA VAL A 405 3.31 20.27 -22.10
C VAL A 405 1.98 21.01 -22.33
N GLY A 406 1.10 21.01 -21.32
CA GLY A 406 -0.19 21.71 -21.41
C GLY A 406 -1.11 21.22 -22.54
N GLY A 407 -0.96 19.96 -22.97
CA GLY A 407 -1.73 19.35 -24.07
C GLY A 407 -1.16 19.57 -25.48
N TYR A 408 0.04 20.14 -25.60
CA TYR A 408 0.72 20.34 -26.88
C TYR A 408 2.00 19.51 -26.95
N ILE A 409 2.25 18.91 -28.12
CA ILE A 409 3.51 18.22 -28.44
C ILE A 409 4.64 19.25 -28.46
N VAL A 410 5.70 18.99 -27.73
CA VAL A 410 6.94 19.76 -27.75
C VAL A 410 7.89 19.10 -28.75
N TYR A 411 8.62 19.90 -29.53
CA TYR A 411 9.62 19.40 -30.46
C TYR A 411 11.00 19.89 -30.05
N PRO A 412 12.05 19.08 -30.22
CA PRO A 412 13.41 19.50 -29.95
C PRO A 412 13.85 20.58 -30.94
N THR A 413 14.58 21.57 -30.41
CA THR A 413 15.02 22.75 -31.17
C THR A 413 15.94 22.42 -32.36
N SER A 414 16.53 21.23 -32.38
CA SER A 414 17.37 20.69 -33.46
C SER A 414 16.59 20.18 -34.69
N ILE A 415 15.30 19.86 -34.55
CA ILE A 415 14.41 19.45 -35.66
C ILE A 415 13.84 20.67 -36.41
N ALA A 416 14.24 21.89 -36.04
CA ALA A 416 14.00 23.09 -36.84
C ALA A 416 14.82 23.12 -38.14
N ASN A 417 14.82 22.02 -38.91
CA ASN A 417 15.01 22.09 -40.35
C ASN A 417 13.94 23.03 -40.90
N VAL A 418 14.41 24.02 -41.65
CA VAL A 418 13.70 25.14 -42.27
C VAL A 418 12.40 24.72 -43.01
N GLU A 419 12.26 23.45 -43.35
CA GLU A 419 11.08 22.86 -44.00
C GLU A 419 9.80 22.83 -43.12
N VAL A 420 9.92 22.63 -41.79
CA VAL A 420 8.75 22.60 -40.89
C VAL A 420 8.27 24.01 -40.55
N GLN A 421 9.19 24.96 -40.39
CA GLN A 421 8.88 26.38 -40.23
C GLN A 421 8.13 26.93 -41.47
N GLN A 422 8.52 26.54 -42.69
CA GLN A 422 7.82 26.94 -43.92
C GLN A 422 6.44 26.29 -44.06
N LYS A 423 6.25 25.05 -43.61
CA LYS A 423 4.93 24.39 -43.60
C LYS A 423 4.00 24.96 -42.53
N LEU A 424 4.50 25.33 -41.34
CA LEU A 424 3.69 25.96 -40.28
C LEU A 424 3.20 27.36 -40.68
N ILE A 425 3.97 28.14 -41.45
CA ILE A 425 3.54 29.42 -42.02
C ILE A 425 2.40 29.24 -43.04
N GLN A 426 2.31 28.09 -43.73
CA GLN A 426 1.24 27.80 -44.68
C GLN A 426 -0.12 27.48 -44.01
N PHE A 427 -0.12 27.05 -42.75
CA PHE A 427 -1.34 26.74 -41.97
C PHE A 427 -1.75 27.86 -40.99
N ALA A 428 -1.02 28.98 -40.98
CA ALA A 428 -1.32 30.15 -40.16
C ALA A 428 -2.69 30.86 -40.35
N PRO A 429 -3.52 30.61 -41.39
CA PRO A 429 -4.86 31.22 -41.44
C PRO A 429 -5.84 30.68 -40.38
N TYR A 430 -5.52 29.58 -39.69
CA TYR A 430 -6.46 28.92 -38.77
C TYR A 430 -6.13 29.12 -37.27
N LEU A 431 -5.05 29.82 -36.93
CA LEU A 431 -4.58 29.98 -35.54
C LEU A 431 -4.72 31.40 -34.95
N THR A 432 -5.48 32.29 -35.59
CA THR A 432 -5.68 33.68 -35.14
C THR A 432 -7.03 33.95 -34.44
N ALA A 433 -7.71 32.93 -33.93
CA ALA A 433 -9.04 33.11 -33.31
C ALA A 433 -9.11 33.00 -31.78
N VAL A 434 -8.11 32.48 -31.05
CA VAL A 434 -8.34 32.11 -29.62
C VAL A 434 -7.57 32.94 -28.59
N VAL A 435 -6.45 33.60 -28.94
CA VAL A 435 -5.68 34.37 -27.93
C VAL A 435 -6.07 35.85 -27.80
N VAL A 436 -6.95 36.38 -28.68
CA VAL A 436 -7.34 37.82 -28.62
C VAL A 436 -8.75 38.07 -28.07
N LEU A 437 -9.62 37.06 -27.93
CA LEU A 437 -11.01 37.26 -27.48
C LEU A 437 -11.20 37.24 -25.95
N GLY A 438 -10.26 36.70 -25.16
CA GLY A 438 -10.34 36.72 -23.69
C GLY A 438 -10.02 38.08 -23.07
N THR A 439 -9.06 38.81 -23.66
CA THR A 439 -8.58 40.09 -23.13
C THR A 439 -9.40 41.28 -23.66
N LEU A 440 -10.06 41.16 -24.81
CA LEU A 440 -10.94 42.21 -25.36
C LEU A 440 -12.34 42.22 -24.73
N TYR A 441 -12.88 41.08 -24.28
CA TYR A 441 -14.21 41.01 -23.64
C TYR A 441 -14.26 41.68 -22.25
N LYS A 442 -13.17 41.64 -21.47
CA LYS A 442 -13.09 42.34 -20.17
C LYS A 442 -12.79 43.84 -20.28
N LEU A 443 -12.16 44.29 -21.39
CA LEU A 443 -11.91 45.71 -21.65
C LEU A 443 -13.12 46.45 -22.23
N LEU A 444 -14.07 45.75 -22.87
CA LEU A 444 -15.28 46.35 -23.44
C LEU A 444 -16.50 46.38 -22.50
N ARG A 445 -16.46 45.73 -21.32
CA ARG A 445 -17.55 45.81 -20.31
C ARG A 445 -17.40 46.94 -19.28
N LYS A 446 -16.36 47.79 -19.38
CA LYS A 446 -16.16 48.98 -18.52
C LYS A 446 -16.32 50.33 -19.24
N LYS A 447 -16.81 50.32 -20.48
CA LYS A 447 -17.21 51.53 -21.24
C LYS A 447 -18.47 51.27 -22.08
N LYS A 448 -19.61 51.09 -21.39
CA LYS A 448 -20.96 51.50 -21.81
C LYS A 448 -21.95 50.91 -20.79
N GLY A 449 -22.54 51.78 -19.97
CA GLY A 449 -23.57 51.47 -18.97
C GLY A 449 -23.04 51.59 -17.55
#